data_AF-A0A6A0AFW2-F1
#
_entry.id   AF-A0A6A0AFW2-F1
#
_cell.length_a   1.000
_cell.length_b   1.000
_cell.length_c   1.000
_cell.angle_alpha   90.00
_cell.angle_beta   90.00
_cell.angle_gamma   90.00
#
_symmetry.space_group_name_H-M   'P 1'
#
loop_
_entity.id
_entity.type
_entity.pdbx_description
1 polymer ?
#
loop_
_entity_poly.entity_id
_entity_poly.type
_entity_poly.pdbx_seq_one_letter_code
_entity_poly.pdbx_strand_id
1 'polypeptide(L)'
;LVVAVFSHLPQLRPHVLQELLAPAGLLGYAASTASTAAASARGPSRDFLAQDEPPLSIQTSSALILQLIQATALLPAVDTDLPGVLEACKAPLNWCDRFWASLMDKLPAAKAAKSEGSSDVKAFVEHLIADLLAVQHSAEWPGSTLMLRRLVLALNTSKGLQNPDSGVRLMCIDFLGAVVTQIVADSKQ
;
A
#
# COMPACT_ATOMS: atom_id res chain seq x y z
N LEU A 1 9.82 -15.41 3.78
CA LEU A 1 9.05 -16.16 4.81
C LEU A 1 7.61 -15.66 4.93
N VAL A 2 7.37 -14.37 5.20
CA VAL A 2 6.02 -13.80 5.37
C VAL A 2 5.11 -14.07 4.17
N VAL A 3 5.60 -13.81 2.95
CA VAL A 3 4.87 -14.09 1.70
C VAL A 3 4.51 -15.57 1.56
N ALA A 4 5.45 -16.48 1.86
CA ALA A 4 5.21 -17.92 1.78
C ALA A 4 4.14 -18.38 2.79
N VAL A 5 4.19 -17.89 4.04
CA VAL A 5 3.16 -18.14 5.06
C VAL A 5 1.81 -17.61 4.61
N PHE A 6 1.79 -16.41 4.03
CA PHE A 6 0.57 -15.75 3.55
C PHE A 6 -0.07 -16.46 2.35
N SER A 7 0.74 -17.04 1.45
CA SER A 7 0.26 -17.88 0.34
C SER A 7 -0.38 -19.18 0.84
N HIS A 8 0.27 -19.87 1.76
CA HIS A 8 -0.12 -21.24 2.18
C HIS A 8 -1.20 -21.26 3.27
N LEU A 9 -1.37 -20.17 4.03
CA LEU A 9 -2.34 -20.10 5.14
C LEU A 9 -3.32 -18.92 4.94
N PRO A 10 -4.40 -19.11 4.15
CA PRO A 10 -5.40 -18.08 3.91
C PRO A 10 -6.07 -17.53 5.17
N GLN A 11 -6.15 -18.34 6.23
CA GLN A 11 -6.75 -17.98 7.52
C GLN A 11 -5.94 -16.92 8.29
N LEU A 12 -4.64 -16.83 8.02
CA LEU A 12 -3.75 -15.87 8.69
C LEU A 12 -3.65 -14.53 7.97
N ARG A 13 -4.19 -14.40 6.75
CA ARG A 13 -4.12 -13.17 5.95
C ARG A 13 -4.66 -11.93 6.68
N PRO A 14 -5.79 -11.99 7.43
CA PRO A 14 -6.27 -10.85 8.20
C PRO A 14 -5.32 -10.45 9.34
N HIS A 15 -4.68 -11.43 9.98
CA HIS A 15 -3.72 -11.19 11.06
C HIS A 15 -2.44 -10.55 10.54
N VAL A 16 -1.93 -11.03 9.40
CA VAL A 16 -0.77 -10.40 8.72
C VAL A 16 -1.08 -8.95 8.35
N LEU A 17 -2.30 -8.67 7.87
CA LEU A 17 -2.73 -7.31 7.56
C LEU A 17 -2.79 -6.43 8.83
N GLN A 18 -3.28 -6.95 9.94
CA GLN A 18 -3.32 -6.21 11.21
C GLN A 18 -1.93 -5.89 11.75
N GLU A 19 -0.99 -6.85 11.69
CA GLU A 19 0.41 -6.65 12.10
C GLU A 19 1.13 -5.65 11.19
N LEU A 20 0.90 -5.72 9.88
CA LEU A 20 1.45 -4.76 8.92
C LEU A 20 0.99 -3.33 9.21
N LEU A 21 -0.29 -3.17 9.58
CA LEU A 21 -0.91 -1.88 9.89
C LEU A 21 -0.83 -1.49 11.37
N ALA A 22 -0.15 -2.29 12.20
CA ALA A 22 0.14 -1.95 13.58
C ALA A 22 1.19 -0.82 13.60
N PRO A 23 1.17 0.07 14.61
CA PRO A 23 2.15 1.16 14.70
C PRO A 23 3.60 0.65 14.66
N ALA A 24 3.86 -0.53 15.24
CA ALA A 24 5.17 -1.18 15.18
C ALA A 24 5.54 -1.70 13.78
N GLY A 25 4.58 -2.15 12.97
CA GLY A 25 4.81 -2.49 11.57
C GLY A 25 5.10 -1.25 10.74
N LEU A 26 4.24 -0.23 10.84
CA LEU A 26 4.39 1.04 10.12
C LEU A 26 5.70 1.78 10.48
N LEU A 27 6.18 1.67 11.73
CA LEU A 27 7.47 2.22 12.17
C LEU A 27 8.66 1.29 11.88
N GLY A 28 8.51 -0.02 12.09
CA GLY A 28 9.58 -1.00 11.94
C GLY A 28 10.07 -1.13 10.51
N TYR A 29 9.16 -1.05 9.53
CA TYR A 29 9.52 -1.05 8.11
C TYR A 29 10.05 0.31 7.62
N ALA A 30 9.80 1.40 8.38
CA ALA A 30 10.39 2.71 8.15
C ALA A 30 11.79 2.86 8.79
N ALA A 31 12.06 2.12 9.88
CA ALA A 31 13.26 2.25 10.70
C ALA A 31 14.36 1.20 10.40
N SER A 32 14.11 0.22 9.54
CA SER A 32 14.96 -0.97 9.34
C SER A 32 16.39 -0.72 8.85
N THR A 33 16.81 0.52 8.55
CA THR A 33 18.22 0.82 8.20
C THR A 33 18.70 2.18 8.74
N ALA A 34 18.11 2.67 9.83
CA ALA A 34 18.74 3.76 10.57
C ALA A 34 19.97 3.22 11.33
N SER A 35 21.07 3.02 10.61
CA SER A 35 22.39 3.20 11.21
C SER A 35 22.38 4.58 11.86
N THR A 36 22.66 4.58 13.16
CA THR A 36 22.60 5.70 14.09
C THR A 36 23.15 7.00 13.50
N ALA A 37 22.39 8.09 13.71
CA ALA A 37 22.84 9.48 13.85
C ALA A 37 22.46 10.54 12.78
N ALA A 38 21.67 10.27 11.72
CA ALA A 38 21.38 11.32 10.72
C ALA A 38 19.93 11.41 10.17
N ALA A 39 18.96 10.73 10.77
CA ALA A 39 17.65 10.46 10.16
C ALA A 39 16.50 11.42 10.57
N SER A 40 16.77 12.67 10.96
CA SER A 40 15.70 13.61 11.35
C SER A 40 15.14 14.45 10.20
N ALA A 41 15.67 14.35 8.97
CA ALA A 41 15.33 15.26 7.87
C ALA A 41 15.01 14.60 6.52
N ARG A 42 15.08 13.27 6.42
CA ARG A 42 14.78 12.53 5.19
C ARG A 42 13.81 11.41 5.56
N GLY A 43 12.75 11.24 4.77
CA GLY A 43 11.72 10.21 4.98
C GLY A 43 12.29 8.78 5.05
N PRO A 44 11.43 7.76 5.23
CA PRO A 44 11.88 6.39 5.44
C PRO A 44 12.75 5.87 4.29
N SER A 45 13.79 5.11 4.62
CA SER A 45 14.82 4.69 3.66
C SER A 45 14.24 3.78 2.56
N ARG A 46 14.65 4.03 1.32
CA ARG A 46 14.29 3.25 0.12
C ARG A 46 15.44 2.33 -0.25
N ASP A 47 15.62 1.25 0.51
CA ASP A 47 16.77 0.35 0.35
C ASP A 47 16.45 -0.89 -0.49
N PHE A 48 15.17 -1.12 -0.81
CA PHE A 48 14.78 -2.26 -1.61
C PHE A 48 14.92 -1.94 -3.09
N LEU A 49 15.86 -2.60 -3.77
CA LEU A 49 16.02 -2.50 -5.21
C LEU A 49 14.87 -3.22 -5.91
N ALA A 50 13.92 -2.44 -6.45
CA ALA A 50 12.75 -2.93 -7.15
C ALA A 50 13.02 -3.27 -8.61
N GLN A 51 14.03 -2.66 -9.22
CA GLN A 51 14.44 -2.94 -10.60
C GLN A 51 15.95 -2.69 -10.70
N ASP A 52 16.67 -3.59 -11.37
CA ASP A 52 18.13 -3.48 -11.53
C ASP A 52 18.53 -2.46 -12.61
N GLU A 53 17.79 -2.40 -13.73
CA GLU A 53 18.00 -1.42 -14.81
C GLU A 53 16.69 -0.88 -15.41
N PRO A 54 16.44 0.44 -15.38
CA PRO A 54 17.13 1.45 -14.57
C PRO A 54 17.00 1.15 -13.07
N PRO A 55 18.03 1.46 -12.25
CA PRO A 55 18.01 1.15 -10.83
C PRO A 55 16.92 1.96 -10.13
N LEU A 56 15.88 1.27 -9.68
CA LEU A 56 14.76 1.87 -8.97
C LEU A 56 14.65 1.26 -7.59
N SER A 57 14.77 2.08 -6.55
CA SER A 57 14.61 1.63 -5.16
C SER A 57 13.30 2.14 -4.56
N ILE A 58 12.61 1.26 -3.84
CA ILE A 58 11.38 1.55 -3.09
C ILE A 58 11.55 1.18 -1.61
N GLN A 59 10.57 1.53 -0.78
CA GLN A 59 10.55 1.10 0.60
C GLN A 59 10.27 -0.40 0.72
N THR A 60 10.90 -1.06 1.69
CA THR A 60 10.71 -2.49 1.94
C THR A 60 9.26 -2.82 2.32
N SER A 61 8.55 -1.91 3.00
CA SER A 61 7.11 -2.01 3.26
C SER A 61 6.28 -2.07 1.97
N SER A 62 6.55 -1.16 1.04
CA SER A 62 5.89 -1.09 -0.26
C SER A 62 6.13 -2.36 -1.08
N ALA A 63 7.39 -2.83 -1.12
CA ALA A 63 7.76 -4.09 -1.78
C ALA A 63 7.01 -5.28 -1.17
N LEU A 64 6.97 -5.37 0.17
CA LEU A 64 6.25 -6.44 0.87
C LEU A 64 4.76 -6.42 0.56
N ILE A 65 4.11 -5.25 0.59
CA ILE A 65 2.69 -5.09 0.25
C ILE A 65 2.40 -5.60 -1.16
N LEU A 66 3.23 -5.21 -2.13
CA LEU A 66 3.08 -5.64 -3.50
C LEU A 66 3.28 -7.16 -3.65
N GLN A 67 4.27 -7.73 -2.97
CA GLN A 67 4.47 -9.19 -2.96
C GLN A 67 3.31 -9.94 -2.31
N LEU A 68 2.70 -9.41 -1.25
CA LEU A 68 1.52 -10.02 -0.62
C LEU A 68 0.31 -10.02 -1.57
N ILE A 69 0.09 -8.93 -2.31
CA ILE A 69 -0.98 -8.87 -3.32
C ILE A 69 -0.70 -9.90 -4.42
N GLN A 70 0.51 -9.94 -4.97
CA GLN A 70 0.88 -10.89 -6.00
C GLN A 70 0.70 -12.35 -5.53
N ALA A 71 1.03 -12.63 -4.27
CA ALA A 71 0.81 -13.93 -3.65
C ALA A 71 -0.67 -14.33 -3.48
N THR A 72 -1.61 -13.37 -3.51
CA THR A 72 -3.05 -13.69 -3.55
C THR A 72 -3.54 -14.09 -4.94
N ALA A 73 -2.82 -13.72 -6.00
CA ALA A 73 -3.19 -14.01 -7.38
C ALA A 73 -2.76 -15.43 -7.77
N LEU A 74 -3.34 -16.43 -7.09
CA LEU A 74 -3.08 -17.83 -7.38
C LEU A 74 -3.84 -18.25 -8.64
N LEU A 75 -3.15 -18.90 -9.57
CA LEU A 75 -3.78 -19.50 -10.73
C LEU A 75 -4.64 -20.69 -10.26
N PRO A 76 -5.96 -20.68 -10.51
CA PRO A 76 -6.81 -21.81 -10.16
C PRO A 76 -6.40 -23.07 -10.95
N ALA A 77 -6.64 -24.25 -10.40
CA ALA A 77 -6.38 -25.51 -11.09
C ALA A 77 -7.26 -25.61 -12.35
N VAL A 78 -6.79 -26.36 -13.36
CA VAL A 78 -7.49 -26.50 -14.65
C VAL A 78 -8.91 -27.07 -14.49
N ASP A 79 -9.13 -27.88 -13.46
CA ASP A 79 -10.42 -28.53 -13.17
C ASP A 79 -11.35 -27.70 -12.27
N THR A 80 -11.01 -26.44 -11.99
CA THR A 80 -11.81 -25.57 -11.11
C THR A 80 -13.08 -25.11 -11.83
N ASP A 81 -14.20 -25.09 -11.11
CA ASP A 81 -15.46 -24.57 -11.59
C ASP A 81 -15.41 -23.04 -11.83
N LEU A 82 -16.31 -22.54 -12.68
CA LEU A 82 -16.38 -21.10 -12.99
C LEU A 82 -16.50 -20.21 -11.72
N PRO A 83 -17.29 -20.58 -10.69
CA PRO A 83 -17.29 -19.88 -9.40
C PRO A 83 -15.93 -19.83 -8.72
N GLY A 84 -15.19 -20.95 -8.65
CA GLY A 84 -13.85 -21.00 -8.04
C GLY A 84 -12.83 -20.15 -8.79
N VAL A 85 -12.88 -20.12 -10.12
CA VAL A 85 -12.05 -19.24 -10.94
C VAL A 85 -12.35 -17.76 -10.64
N LEU A 86 -13.63 -17.40 -10.56
CA LEU A 86 -14.03 -16.03 -10.26
C LEU A 86 -13.56 -15.58 -8.87
N GLU A 87 -13.64 -16.46 -7.86
CA GLU A 87 -13.15 -16.16 -6.52
C GLU A 87 -11.62 -15.99 -6.48
N ALA A 88 -10.86 -16.80 -7.24
CA ALA A 88 -9.41 -16.62 -7.40
C ALA A 88 -9.07 -15.24 -7.99
N CYS A 89 -9.81 -14.79 -9.01
CA CYS A 89 -9.63 -13.45 -9.60
C CYS A 89 -10.03 -12.32 -8.64
N LYS A 90 -11.01 -12.54 -7.76
CA LYS A 90 -11.44 -11.55 -6.75
C LYS A 90 -10.51 -11.48 -5.54
N ALA A 91 -9.71 -12.50 -5.27
CA ALA A 91 -8.88 -12.53 -4.06
C ALA A 91 -7.91 -11.32 -3.94
N PRO A 92 -7.16 -10.92 -4.98
CA PRO A 92 -6.32 -9.72 -4.93
C PRO A 92 -7.13 -8.43 -4.76
N LEU A 93 -8.26 -8.33 -5.46
CA LEU A 93 -9.18 -7.20 -5.40
C LEU A 93 -9.71 -6.99 -3.97
N ASN A 94 -10.21 -8.06 -3.35
CA ASN A 94 -10.72 -8.08 -1.98
C ASN A 94 -9.63 -7.75 -0.96
N TRP A 95 -8.39 -8.19 -1.19
CA TRP A 95 -7.28 -7.88 -0.31
C TRP A 95 -6.94 -6.39 -0.35
N CYS A 96 -6.81 -5.81 -1.56
CA CYS A 96 -6.56 -4.38 -1.72
C CYS A 96 -7.67 -3.52 -1.09
N ASP A 97 -8.94 -3.91 -1.27
CA ASP A 97 -10.07 -3.18 -0.66
C ASP A 97 -10.01 -3.22 0.87
N ARG A 98 -9.70 -4.38 1.44
CA ARG A 98 -9.53 -4.53 2.90
C ARG A 98 -8.34 -3.74 3.43
N PHE A 99 -7.22 -3.75 2.71
CA PHE A 99 -6.03 -2.98 3.07
C PHE A 99 -6.35 -1.49 3.13
N TRP A 100 -6.92 -0.94 2.04
CA TRP A 100 -7.25 0.48 1.99
C TRP A 100 -8.33 0.86 2.99
N ALA A 101 -9.39 0.06 3.14
CA ALA A 101 -10.42 0.32 4.15
C ALA A 101 -9.83 0.40 5.56
N SER A 102 -8.92 -0.52 5.90
CA SER A 102 -8.26 -0.57 7.22
C SER A 102 -7.31 0.60 7.45
N LEU A 103 -6.66 1.13 6.40
CA LEU A 103 -5.85 2.34 6.48
C LEU A 103 -6.72 3.59 6.62
N MET A 104 -7.80 3.70 5.83
CA MET A 104 -8.70 4.85 5.88
C MET A 104 -9.37 4.99 7.26
N ASP A 105 -9.67 3.87 7.93
CA ASP A 105 -10.18 3.87 9.31
C ASP A 105 -9.20 4.50 10.32
N LYS A 106 -7.90 4.55 10.00
CA LYS A 106 -6.87 5.09 10.88
C LYS A 106 -6.56 6.57 10.62
N LEU A 107 -7.00 7.15 9.49
CA LEU A 107 -6.76 8.56 9.15
C LEU A 107 -7.29 9.56 10.18
N PRO A 108 -8.51 9.39 10.76
CA PRO A 108 -9.00 10.32 11.78
C PRO A 108 -8.12 10.32 13.04
N ALA A 109 -7.60 9.15 13.44
CA ALA A 109 -6.72 9.02 14.59
C ALA A 109 -5.33 9.62 14.34
N ALA A 110 -4.79 9.45 13.13
CA ALA A 110 -3.53 10.04 12.73
C ALA A 110 -3.57 11.58 12.76
N LYS A 111 -4.68 12.19 12.33
CA LYS A 111 -4.90 13.65 12.46
C LYS A 111 -4.86 14.11 13.92
N ALA A 112 -5.45 13.36 14.84
CA ALA A 112 -5.57 13.76 16.24
C ALA A 112 -4.24 13.67 17.00
N ALA A 113 -3.31 12.83 16.54
CA ALA A 113 -2.00 12.65 17.12
C ALA A 113 -1.05 13.80 16.72
N LYS A 114 -1.01 14.86 17.54
CA LYS A 114 -0.09 16.01 17.37
C LYS A 114 1.37 15.72 17.82
N SER A 115 1.76 14.47 18.00
CA SER A 115 3.04 14.10 18.64
C SER A 115 3.96 13.39 17.65
N GLU A 116 5.21 13.86 17.57
CA GLU A 116 6.31 13.38 16.70
C GLU A 116 6.75 11.91 16.92
N GLY A 117 6.00 11.12 17.70
CA GLY A 117 6.32 9.74 18.03
C GLY A 117 5.32 8.68 17.54
N SER A 118 4.15 9.06 17.00
CA SER A 118 3.23 8.09 16.39
C SER A 118 3.43 8.07 14.88
N SER A 119 3.67 6.89 14.32
CA SER A 119 3.71 6.66 12.87
C SER A 119 2.60 7.45 12.17
N ASP A 120 2.98 8.48 11.42
CA ASP A 120 2.01 9.27 10.69
C ASP A 120 1.47 8.42 9.54
N VAL A 121 0.26 7.89 9.73
CA VAL A 121 -0.45 7.09 8.72
C VAL A 121 -0.57 7.88 7.42
N LYS A 122 -0.68 9.22 7.49
CA LYS A 122 -0.69 10.09 6.30
C LYS A 122 0.64 9.96 5.57
N ALA A 123 1.76 10.19 6.25
CA ALA A 123 3.09 10.04 5.67
C ALA A 123 3.29 8.64 5.10
N PHE A 124 2.89 7.59 5.81
CA PHE A 124 2.98 6.22 5.28
C PHE A 124 2.23 6.07 3.94
N VAL A 125 1.00 6.57 3.86
CA VAL A 125 0.21 6.53 2.62
C VAL A 125 0.86 7.35 1.51
N GLU A 126 1.40 8.52 1.79
CA GLU A 126 2.11 9.35 0.81
C GLU A 126 3.34 8.64 0.22
N HIS A 127 4.15 8.03 1.08
CA HIS A 127 5.34 7.27 0.64
C HIS A 127 4.92 6.03 -0.16
N LEU A 128 3.89 5.30 0.28
CA LEU A 128 3.37 4.16 -0.45
C LEU A 128 2.86 4.58 -1.83
N ILE A 129 2.11 5.68 -1.95
CA ILE A 129 1.65 6.20 -3.25
C ILE A 129 2.84 6.53 -4.15
N ALA A 130 3.87 7.21 -3.63
CA ALA A 130 5.06 7.56 -4.40
C ALA A 130 5.78 6.30 -4.94
N ASP A 131 5.96 5.28 -4.08
CA ASP A 131 6.61 4.03 -4.49
C ASP A 131 5.75 3.26 -5.50
N LEU A 132 4.43 3.22 -5.33
CA LEU A 132 3.51 2.59 -6.29
C LEU A 132 3.59 3.26 -7.66
N LEU A 133 3.54 4.59 -7.70
CA LEU A 133 3.67 5.36 -8.95
C LEU A 133 5.03 5.15 -9.61
N ALA A 134 6.09 4.94 -8.84
CA ALA A 134 7.42 4.68 -9.39
C ALA A 134 7.52 3.32 -10.12
N VAL A 135 6.86 2.28 -9.59
CA VAL A 135 6.91 0.91 -10.16
C VAL A 135 5.72 0.56 -11.04
N GLN A 136 4.77 1.48 -11.27
CA GLN A 136 3.50 1.19 -11.96
C GLN A 136 3.66 0.64 -13.39
N HIS A 137 4.75 1.01 -14.07
CA HIS A 137 5.06 0.60 -15.44
C HIS A 137 6.01 -0.60 -15.51
N SER A 138 6.47 -1.13 -14.37
CA SER A 138 7.36 -2.28 -14.31
C SER A 138 6.57 -3.59 -14.39
N ALA A 139 6.99 -4.49 -15.28
CA ALA A 139 6.40 -5.81 -15.43
C ALA A 139 6.62 -6.70 -14.20
N GLU A 140 7.62 -6.40 -13.37
CA GLU A 140 7.92 -7.13 -12.12
C GLU A 140 6.91 -6.79 -11.00
N TRP A 141 6.20 -5.66 -11.13
CA TRP A 141 5.29 -5.14 -10.11
C TRP A 141 3.84 -4.94 -10.59
N PRO A 142 3.19 -5.98 -11.17
CA PRO A 142 1.85 -5.85 -11.75
C PRO A 142 0.76 -5.46 -10.74
N GLY A 143 1.00 -5.70 -9.44
CA GLY A 143 0.11 -5.32 -8.35
C GLY A 143 0.01 -3.81 -8.11
N SER A 144 0.96 -3.00 -8.61
CA SER A 144 1.00 -1.57 -8.30
C SER A 144 -0.19 -0.81 -8.87
N THR A 145 -0.45 -0.97 -10.17
CA THR A 145 -1.57 -0.35 -10.85
C THR A 145 -2.92 -0.78 -10.26
N LEU A 146 -3.03 -2.05 -9.86
CA LEU A 146 -4.22 -2.54 -9.14
C LEU A 146 -4.39 -1.79 -7.82
N MET A 147 -3.31 -1.63 -7.05
CA MET A 147 -3.32 -0.97 -5.76
C MET A 147 -3.72 0.51 -5.85
N LEU A 148 -3.17 1.25 -6.83
CA LEU A 148 -3.53 2.64 -7.12
C LEU A 148 -4.99 2.79 -7.55
N ARG A 149 -5.50 1.90 -8.41
CA ARG A 149 -6.93 1.91 -8.79
C ARG A 149 -7.84 1.67 -7.59
N ARG A 150 -7.48 0.73 -6.72
CA ARG A 150 -8.27 0.46 -5.51
C ARG A 150 -8.18 1.59 -4.47
N LEU A 151 -7.08 2.33 -4.43
CA LEU A 151 -6.97 3.55 -3.63
C LEU A 151 -8.01 4.58 -4.06
N VAL A 152 -8.11 4.89 -5.37
CA VAL A 152 -9.09 5.87 -5.88
C VAL A 152 -10.52 5.49 -5.51
N LEU A 153 -10.87 4.20 -5.61
CA LEU A 153 -12.17 3.70 -5.18
C LEU A 153 -12.38 3.84 -3.68
N ALA A 154 -11.37 3.52 -2.86
CA ALA A 154 -11.44 3.67 -1.40
C ALA A 154 -11.59 5.14 -0.97
N LEU A 155 -10.91 6.07 -1.66
CA LEU A 155 -11.03 7.51 -1.41
C LEU A 155 -12.44 8.02 -1.71
N ASN A 156 -13.17 7.44 -2.66
CA ASN A 156 -14.54 7.83 -3.00
C ASN A 156 -15.62 7.27 -2.05
N THR A 157 -15.25 6.86 -0.83
CA THR A 157 -16.19 6.31 0.17
C THR A 157 -16.46 7.30 1.31
N SER A 158 -17.39 6.93 2.21
CA SER A 158 -17.64 7.63 3.49
C SER A 158 -16.43 7.69 4.40
N LYS A 159 -15.41 6.85 4.18
CA LYS A 159 -14.16 6.89 4.94
C LYS A 159 -13.16 7.91 4.39
N GLY A 160 -13.29 8.32 3.12
CA GLY A 160 -12.39 9.25 2.44
C GLY A 160 -13.02 10.61 2.15
N LEU A 161 -13.31 10.91 0.88
CA LEU A 161 -13.83 12.19 0.41
C LEU A 161 -15.23 12.53 0.92
N GLN A 162 -16.03 11.54 1.29
CA GLN A 162 -17.36 11.74 1.87
C GLN A 162 -17.32 11.72 3.41
N ASN A 163 -16.13 11.72 4.01
CA ASN A 163 -15.97 11.69 5.46
C ASN A 163 -16.51 12.98 6.11
N PRO A 164 -17.19 12.91 7.27
CA PRO A 164 -17.67 14.10 7.98
C PRO A 164 -16.55 15.08 8.39
N ASP A 165 -15.34 14.60 8.67
CA ASP A 165 -14.20 15.44 9.05
C ASP A 165 -13.52 16.11 7.84
N SER A 166 -13.48 17.44 7.82
CA SER A 166 -12.89 18.22 6.73
C SER A 166 -11.38 18.03 6.56
N GLY A 167 -10.66 17.74 7.64
CA GLY A 167 -9.22 17.46 7.60
C GLY A 167 -8.92 16.11 6.95
N VAL A 168 -9.75 15.09 7.21
CA VAL A 168 -9.66 13.79 6.51
C VAL A 168 -9.95 13.97 5.03
N ARG A 169 -10.99 14.74 4.68
CA ARG A 169 -11.27 15.05 3.27
C ARG A 169 -10.10 15.75 2.59
N LEU A 170 -9.45 16.70 3.25
CA LEU A 170 -8.29 17.41 2.69
C LEU A 170 -7.10 16.47 2.44
N MET A 171 -6.79 15.58 3.39
CA MET A 171 -5.76 14.54 3.19
C MET A 171 -6.07 13.63 1.99
N CYS A 172 -7.34 13.22 1.85
CA CYS A 172 -7.77 12.41 0.71
C CYS A 172 -7.64 13.16 -0.64
N ILE A 173 -7.88 14.48 -0.64
CA ILE A 173 -7.66 15.32 -1.83
C ILE A 173 -6.17 15.39 -2.18
N ASP A 174 -5.28 15.53 -1.19
CA ASP A 174 -3.83 15.51 -1.41
C ASP A 174 -3.37 14.19 -2.04
N PHE A 175 -3.88 13.05 -1.55
CA PHE A 175 -3.58 11.72 -2.10
C PHE A 175 -4.06 11.58 -3.55
N LEU A 176 -5.28 12.05 -3.87
CA LEU A 176 -5.77 12.08 -5.25
C LEU A 176 -4.90 12.99 -6.12
N GLY A 177 -4.50 14.15 -5.61
CA GLY A 177 -3.64 15.11 -6.30
C GLY A 177 -2.30 14.50 -6.70
N ALA A 178 -1.68 13.71 -5.83
CA ALA A 178 -0.45 12.99 -6.12
C ALA A 178 -0.62 12.00 -7.29
N VAL A 179 -1.69 11.20 -7.27
CA VAL A 179 -1.98 10.22 -8.34
C VAL A 179 -2.31 10.92 -9.66
N VAL A 180 -3.16 11.94 -9.65
CA VAL A 180 -3.58 12.67 -10.85
C VAL A 180 -2.39 13.40 -11.49
N THR A 181 -1.52 14.01 -10.69
CA THR A 181 -0.30 14.66 -11.19
C THR A 181 0.54 13.71 -12.02
N GLN A 182 0.75 12.48 -11.54
CA GLN A 182 1.52 11.49 -12.28
C GLN A 182 0.79 11.04 -13.56
N ILE A 183 -0.51 10.77 -13.50
CA ILE A 183 -1.30 10.40 -14.69
C ILE A 183 -1.22 11.49 -15.77
N VAL A 184 -1.28 12.76 -15.37
CA VAL A 184 -1.15 13.90 -16.29
C VAL A 184 0.27 13.99 -16.85
N ALA A 185 1.30 13.74 -16.05
CA ALA A 185 2.68 13.69 -16.53
C ALA A 185 2.88 12.57 -17.57
N ASP A 186 2.35 11.38 -17.30
CA ASP A 186 2.40 10.23 -18.21
C ASP A 186 1.63 10.51 -19.51
N SER A 187 0.52 11.25 -19.46
CA SER A 187 -0.26 11.63 -20.66
C SER A 187 0.44 12.60 -21.62
N LYS A 188 1.53 13.24 -21.16
CA LYS A 188 2.31 14.22 -21.94
C LYS A 188 3.56 13.60 -22.59
N GLN A 189 3.87 12.34 -22.28
CA GLN A 189 4.94 11.55 -22.91
C GLN A 189 4.43 10.85 -24.17
#